data_AF-A0A9E0SBA4-F1
#
_entry.id   AF-A0A9E0SBA4-F1
#
_cell.length_a   1.000
_cell.length_b   1.000
_cell.length_c   1.000
_cell.angle_alpha   90.00
_cell.angle_beta   90.00
_cell.angle_gamma   90.00
#
_symmetry.space_group_name_H-M   'P 1'
#
loop_
_entity.id
_entity.type
_entity.pdbx_description
1 polymer ?
#
loop_
_entity_poly.entity_id
_entity_poly.type
_entity_poly.pdbx_seq_one_letter_code
_entity_poly.pdbx_strand_id
1 'polypeptide(L)'
;MDFDLSLSLLEMGINVLSITFSIFFAALAFIMSSSDDEFVRFLEEDNLFSKLIGTFKWTVGSLFIALFYSIITYVIASFCAAGDRFEKFSEIILGGFCFLFFYSMIATILSTSDAVKYTQRRIKFVSNVKSEEEEKNDIDN
;
A
#
# COMPACT_ATOMS: atom_id res chain seq x y z
N MET A 1 -21.21 23.37 1.73
CA MET A 1 -20.52 22.75 0.57
C MET A 1 -21.58 22.05 -0.25
N ASP A 2 -21.59 22.17 -1.58
CA ASP A 2 -22.62 21.49 -2.39
C ASP A 2 -22.54 19.98 -2.15
N PHE A 3 -23.68 19.36 -1.84
CA PHE A 3 -23.78 17.93 -1.56
C PHE A 3 -23.23 17.09 -2.73
N ASP A 4 -23.54 17.50 -3.97
CA ASP A 4 -23.05 16.86 -5.19
C ASP A 4 -21.52 16.91 -5.31
N LEU A 5 -20.90 18.01 -4.87
CA LEU A 5 -19.44 18.15 -4.88
C LEU A 5 -18.79 17.24 -3.84
N SER A 6 -19.41 17.09 -2.67
CA SER A 6 -18.93 16.19 -1.61
C SER A 6 -19.02 14.72 -2.05
N LEU A 7 -20.12 14.34 -2.71
CA LEU A 7 -20.33 12.99 -3.22
C LEU A 7 -19.33 12.65 -4.35
N SER A 8 -19.11 13.59 -5.27
CA SER A 8 -18.15 13.44 -6.37
C SER A 8 -16.71 13.27 -5.86
N LEU A 9 -16.32 13.99 -4.80
CA LEU A 9 -15.00 13.86 -4.17
C LEU A 9 -14.81 12.50 -3.48
N LEU A 10 -15.84 12.01 -2.78
CA LEU A 10 -15.84 10.68 -2.17
C LEU A 10 -15.67 9.60 -3.24
N GLU A 11 -16.44 9.68 -4.32
CA GLU A 11 -16.35 8.73 -5.44
C GLU A 11 -14.95 8.73 -6.08
N MET A 12 -14.40 9.92 -6.34
CA MET A 12 -13.04 10.05 -6.87
C MET A 12 -12.00 9.42 -5.96
N GLY A 13 -12.04 9.70 -4.65
CA GLY A 13 -11.05 9.13 -3.74
C GLY A 13 -11.25 7.64 -3.46
N ILE A 14 -12.48 7.11 -3.51
CA ILE A 14 -12.73 5.65 -3.50
C ILE A 14 -12.04 4.99 -4.70
N ASN A 15 -12.17 5.56 -5.89
CA ASN A 15 -11.52 5.04 -7.10
C ASN A 15 -9.99 5.00 -6.95
N VAL A 16 -9.38 6.08 -6.45
CA VAL A 16 -7.93 6.14 -6.21
C VAL A 16 -7.50 5.10 -5.17
N LEU A 17 -8.17 5.06 -4.01
CA LEU A 17 -7.86 4.09 -2.95
C LEU A 17 -8.00 2.65 -3.44
N SER A 18 -8.99 2.36 -4.30
CA SER A 18 -9.25 1.02 -4.84
C SER A 18 -8.13 0.54 -5.76
N ILE A 19 -7.67 1.42 -6.66
CA ILE A 19 -6.54 1.13 -7.55
C ILE A 19 -5.27 0.91 -6.71
N THR A 20 -4.97 1.81 -5.78
CA THR A 20 -3.78 1.70 -4.93
C THR A 20 -3.80 0.43 -4.06
N PHE A 21 -4.95 0.14 -3.43
CA PHE A 21 -5.15 -1.08 -2.66
C PHE A 21 -4.90 -2.33 -3.50
N SER A 22 -5.46 -2.40 -4.71
CA SER A 22 -5.31 -3.56 -5.59
C SER A 22 -3.86 -3.82 -5.98
N ILE A 23 -3.11 -2.75 -6.32
CA ILE A 23 -1.68 -2.85 -6.63
C ILE A 23 -0.89 -3.36 -5.42
N PHE A 24 -1.13 -2.78 -4.24
CA PHE A 24 -0.41 -3.16 -3.02
C PHE A 24 -0.76 -4.56 -2.54
N PHE A 25 -2.02 -4.97 -2.66
CA PHE A 25 -2.48 -6.31 -2.34
C PHE A 25 -1.86 -7.35 -3.29
N ALA A 26 -1.83 -7.07 -4.59
CA ALA A 26 -1.17 -7.93 -5.57
C ALA A 26 0.34 -8.05 -5.29
N ALA A 27 1.01 -6.93 -4.98
CA ALA A 27 2.42 -6.93 -4.62
C ALA A 27 2.69 -7.75 -3.35
N LEU A 28 1.86 -7.60 -2.31
CA LEU A 28 1.98 -8.38 -1.08
C LEU A 28 1.79 -9.88 -1.33
N ALA A 29 0.77 -10.25 -2.12
CA ALA A 29 0.51 -11.64 -2.49
C ALA A 29 1.69 -12.24 -3.26
N PHE A 30 2.26 -11.50 -4.21
CA PHE A 30 3.44 -11.92 -4.97
C PHE A 30 4.68 -12.10 -4.08
N ILE A 31 4.93 -11.17 -3.16
CA ILE A 31 6.05 -11.29 -2.21
C ILE A 31 5.85 -12.52 -1.32
N MET A 32 4.65 -12.74 -0.80
CA MET A 32 4.35 -13.93 0.01
C MET A 32 4.47 -15.24 -0.78
N SER A 33 4.07 -15.26 -2.05
CA SER A 33 4.12 -16.47 -2.88
C SER A 33 5.52 -16.80 -3.40
N SER A 34 6.41 -15.82 -3.50
CA SER A 34 7.79 -15.97 -4.01
C SER A 34 8.83 -16.14 -2.89
N SER A 35 8.40 -16.13 -1.63
CA SER A 35 9.27 -16.36 -0.48
C SER A 35 9.57 -17.86 -0.35
N ASP A 36 10.42 -18.41 -1.22
CA ASP A 36 11.00 -19.75 -1.04
C ASP A 36 11.91 -19.77 0.20
N ASP A 37 11.98 -20.92 0.88
CA ASP A 37 12.74 -21.11 2.14
C ASP A 37 14.18 -20.59 2.06
N GLU A 38 14.83 -20.68 0.89
CA GLU A 38 16.21 -20.22 0.66
C GLU A 38 16.34 -18.69 0.58
N PHE A 39 15.32 -18.00 0.06
CA PHE A 39 15.24 -16.53 0.04
C PHE A 39 14.92 -15.98 1.42
N VAL A 40 14.03 -16.65 2.17
CA VAL A 40 13.73 -16.30 3.58
C VAL A 40 14.98 -16.46 4.46
N ARG A 41 15.74 -17.55 4.30
CA ARG A 41 16.99 -17.78 5.06
C ARG A 41 18.08 -16.76 4.75
N PHE A 42 18.22 -16.37 3.48
CA PHE A 42 19.15 -15.33 3.05
C PHE A 42 18.80 -13.93 3.60
N LEU A 43 17.55 -13.73 4.00
CA LEU A 43 17.01 -12.44 4.45
C LEU A 43 16.76 -12.32 5.95
N GLU A 44 16.72 -13.46 6.64
CA GLU A 44 16.70 -13.53 8.10
C GLU A 44 18.02 -13.05 8.71
N GLU A 45 19.13 -13.15 7.96
CA GLU A 45 20.45 -12.65 8.38
C GLU A 45 20.47 -11.14 8.68
N ASP A 46 19.54 -10.36 8.09
CA ASP A 46 19.51 -8.90 8.24
C ASP A 46 18.24 -8.35 8.93
N ASN A 47 17.26 -9.18 9.31
CA ASN A 47 15.94 -8.74 9.83
C ASN A 47 15.15 -7.74 8.93
N LEU A 48 15.68 -7.35 7.77
CA LEU A 48 15.15 -6.28 6.92
C LEU A 48 13.91 -6.72 6.12
N PHE A 49 13.82 -8.00 5.76
CA PHE A 49 12.69 -8.51 4.98
C PHE A 49 11.43 -8.69 5.80
N SER A 50 11.56 -9.21 7.04
CA SER A 50 10.44 -9.32 7.98
C SER A 50 9.87 -7.93 8.29
N LYS A 51 10.75 -6.92 8.43
CA LYS A 51 10.35 -5.52 8.59
C LYS A 51 9.65 -4.96 7.34
N LEU A 52 10.16 -5.25 6.14
CA LEU A 52 9.55 -4.82 4.88
C LEU A 52 8.14 -5.42 4.69
N ILE A 53 8.00 -6.74 4.87
CA ILE A 53 6.70 -7.42 4.82
C ILE A 53 5.77 -6.87 5.90
N GLY A 54 6.28 -6.60 7.10
CA GLY A 54 5.53 -5.97 8.18
C GLY A 54 4.96 -4.60 7.76
N THR A 55 5.80 -3.72 7.21
CA THR A 55 5.39 -2.40 6.70
C THR A 55 4.38 -2.52 5.57
N PHE A 56 4.56 -3.48 4.66
CA PHE A 56 3.62 -3.74 3.56
C PHE A 56 2.26 -4.22 4.06
N LYS A 57 2.23 -5.20 4.97
CA LYS A 57 0.98 -5.70 5.59
C LYS A 57 0.25 -4.58 6.32
N TRP A 58 0.97 -3.74 7.05
CA TRP A 58 0.38 -2.59 7.75
C TRP A 58 -0.23 -1.57 6.77
N THR A 59 0.49 -1.27 5.68
CA THR A 59 0.03 -0.34 4.64
C THR A 59 -1.22 -0.86 3.92
N VAL A 60 -1.23 -2.14 3.53
CA VAL A 60 -2.41 -2.80 2.94
C VAL A 60 -3.59 -2.77 3.91
N GLY A 61 -3.36 -3.04 5.20
CA GLY A 61 -4.39 -2.95 6.23
C GLY A 61 -4.98 -1.54 6.37
N SER A 62 -4.13 -0.51 6.38
CA SER A 62 -4.57 0.89 6.41
C SER A 62 -5.40 1.26 5.18
N LEU A 63 -4.93 0.88 3.98
CA LEU A 63 -5.66 1.12 2.73
C LEU A 63 -7.02 0.43 2.73
N PHE A 64 -7.10 -0.81 3.22
CA PHE A 64 -8.35 -1.55 3.34
C PHE A 64 -9.34 -0.86 4.26
N ILE A 65 -8.91 -0.42 5.45
CA ILE A 65 -9.76 0.28 6.41
C ILE A 65 -10.25 1.62 5.84
N ALA A 66 -9.36 2.40 5.23
CA ALA A 66 -9.71 3.67 4.62
C ALA A 66 -10.72 3.50 3.48
N LEU A 67 -10.51 2.51 2.61
CA LEU A 67 -11.42 2.20 1.51
C LEU A 67 -12.78 1.72 2.00
N PHE A 68 -12.80 0.81 2.98
CA PHE A 68 -14.03 0.31 3.56
C PHE A 68 -14.86 1.41 4.22
N TYR A 69 -14.21 2.28 5.01
CA TYR A 69 -14.84 3.46 5.61
C TYR A 69 -15.41 4.39 4.54
N SER A 70 -14.66 4.62 3.45
CA SER A 70 -15.08 5.49 2.34
C SER A 70 -16.32 4.96 1.62
N ILE A 71 -16.38 3.65 1.36
CA ILE A 71 -17.53 3.01 0.71
C ILE A 71 -18.78 3.09 1.59
N ILE A 72 -18.68 2.74 2.87
CA ILE A 72 -19.82 2.83 3.80
C ILE A 72 -20.35 4.25 3.87
N THR A 73 -19.43 5.20 3.98
CA THR A 73 -19.75 6.64 4.01
C THR A 73 -20.48 7.07 2.75
N TYR A 74 -19.97 6.70 1.57
CA TYR A 74 -20.58 7.03 0.29
C TYR A 74 -22.00 6.46 0.16
N VAL A 75 -22.19 5.20 0.56
CA VAL A 75 -23.52 4.56 0.55
C VAL A 75 -24.48 5.30 1.47
N ILE A 76 -24.09 5.59 2.72
CA ILE A 76 -24.94 6.33 3.67
C ILE A 76 -25.26 7.73 3.14
N ALA A 77 -24.27 8.45 2.60
CA ALA A 77 -24.46 9.77 2.01
C ALA A 77 -25.45 9.72 0.85
N SER A 78 -25.30 8.75 -0.06
CA SER A 78 -26.18 8.56 -1.22
C SER A 78 -27.63 8.28 -0.81
N PHE A 79 -27.85 7.44 0.21
CA PHE A 79 -29.20 7.14 0.72
C PHE A 79 -29.86 8.30 1.47
N CYS A 80 -29.08 9.23 2.04
CA CYS A 80 -29.59 10.33 2.86
C CYS A 80 -29.66 11.69 2.16
N ALA A 81 -29.51 11.73 0.84
CA ALA A 81 -29.55 12.93 0.00
C ALA A 81 -30.86 13.77 0.10
N ALA A 82 -31.87 13.33 0.88
CA ALA A 82 -33.21 13.92 0.95
C ALA A 82 -33.52 14.72 2.25
N GLY A 83 -32.55 14.94 3.15
CA GLY A 83 -32.83 15.56 4.47
C GLY A 83 -32.02 16.82 4.81
N ASP A 84 -32.70 17.91 5.20
CA ASP A 84 -32.12 19.24 5.54
C ASP A 84 -31.10 19.27 6.70
N ARG A 85 -30.98 18.20 7.50
CA ARG A 85 -30.00 18.13 8.61
C ARG A 85 -28.64 17.53 8.22
N PHE A 86 -28.45 17.19 6.94
CA PHE A 86 -27.25 16.48 6.48
C PHE A 86 -26.04 17.36 6.19
N GLU A 87 -26.21 18.67 5.99
CA GLU A 87 -25.08 19.53 5.59
C GLU A 87 -23.93 19.53 6.62
N LYS A 88 -24.25 19.61 7.92
CA LYS A 88 -23.23 19.56 8.99
C LYS A 88 -22.64 18.16 9.21
N PHE A 89 -23.41 17.11 8.96
CA PHE A 89 -22.95 15.73 9.11
C PHE A 89 -22.00 15.34 7.98
N SER A 90 -22.26 15.83 6.77
CA SER A 90 -21.42 15.69 5.59
C SER A 90 -20.02 16.29 5.80
N GLU A 91 -19.91 17.48 6.40
CA GLU A 91 -18.62 18.15 6.61
C GLU A 91 -17.68 17.39 7.55
N ILE A 92 -18.19 16.85 8.66
CA ILE A 92 -17.39 16.07 9.62
C ILE A 92 -16.94 14.76 8.99
N ILE A 93 -17.84 14.10 8.26
CA ILE A 93 -17.57 12.86 7.56
C ILE A 93 -16.51 13.04 6.47
N LEU A 94 -16.63 14.11 5.68
CA LEU A 94 -15.68 14.45 4.63
C LEU A 94 -14.30 14.80 5.23
N GLY A 95 -14.27 15.49 6.37
CA GLY A 95 -13.04 15.73 7.12
C GLY A 95 -12.35 14.42 7.55
N GLY A 96 -13.12 13.48 8.09
CA GLY A 96 -12.62 12.14 8.45
C GLY A 96 -12.11 11.35 7.24
N PHE A 97 -12.84 11.40 6.13
CA PHE A 97 -12.43 10.79 4.86
C PHE A 97 -11.11 11.37 4.35
N CYS A 98 -10.99 12.70 4.26
CA CYS A 98 -9.76 13.36 3.82
C CYS A 98 -8.57 12.97 4.71
N PHE A 99 -8.76 12.95 6.03
CA PHE A 99 -7.70 12.53 6.96
C PHE A 99 -7.25 11.08 6.71
N LEU A 100 -8.18 10.13 6.59
CA LEU A 100 -7.89 8.72 6.31
C LEU A 100 -7.24 8.52 4.94
N PHE A 101 -7.71 9.26 3.94
CA PHE A 101 -7.18 9.23 2.57
C PHE A 101 -5.72 9.66 2.55
N PHE A 102 -5.40 10.84 3.09
CA PHE A 102 -4.03 11.34 3.14
C PHE A 102 -3.12 10.47 4.00
N TYR A 103 -3.61 9.99 5.15
CA TYR A 103 -2.86 9.07 6.00
C TYR A 103 -2.45 7.80 5.23
N SER A 104 -3.40 7.19 4.52
CA SER A 104 -3.15 5.97 3.74
C SER A 104 -2.22 6.23 2.56
N MET A 105 -2.34 7.38 1.89
CA MET A 105 -1.43 7.76 0.80
C MET A 105 0.00 8.01 1.29
N ILE A 106 0.19 8.64 2.44
CA ILE A 106 1.52 8.82 3.04
C ILE A 106 2.12 7.47 3.41
N ALA A 107 1.35 6.58 4.03
CA ALA A 107 1.79 5.21 4.34
C ALA A 107 2.21 4.46 3.07
N THR A 108 1.45 4.61 1.99
CA THR A 108 1.74 4.04 0.66
C THR A 108 3.07 4.56 0.10
N ILE A 109 3.33 5.87 0.16
CA ILE A 109 4.59 6.48 -0.32
C ILE A 109 5.78 5.98 0.50
N LEU A 110 5.64 5.94 1.83
CA LEU A 110 6.68 5.44 2.72
C LEU A 110 7.00 3.97 2.43
N SER A 111 5.96 3.13 2.35
CA SER A 111 6.12 1.70 2.04
C SER A 111 6.73 1.47 0.66
N THR A 112 6.36 2.27 -0.34
CA THR A 112 6.97 2.19 -1.68
C THR A 112 8.44 2.57 -1.64
N SER A 113 8.81 3.63 -0.91
CA SER A 113 10.20 4.06 -0.79
C SER A 113 11.07 2.98 -0.15
N ASP A 114 10.55 2.33 0.89
CA ASP A 114 11.23 1.21 1.55
C ASP A 114 11.37 -0.01 0.61
N ALA A 115 10.33 -0.31 -0.18
CA ALA A 115 10.36 -1.35 -1.19
C ALA A 115 11.44 -1.12 -2.27
N VAL A 116 11.55 0.12 -2.75
CA VAL A 116 12.52 0.51 -3.78
C VAL A 116 13.94 0.39 -3.25
N LYS A 117 14.21 0.91 -2.05
CA LYS A 117 15.54 0.79 -1.41
C LYS A 117 15.92 -0.67 -1.18
N TYR A 118 14.95 -1.49 -0.76
CA TYR A 118 15.16 -2.93 -0.59
C TYR A 118 15.51 -3.61 -1.93
N THR A 119 14.77 -3.30 -2.99
CA THR A 119 15.00 -3.85 -4.33
C THR A 119 16.39 -3.48 -4.86
N GLN A 120 16.83 -2.23 -4.64
CA GLN A 120 18.18 -1.79 -5.01
C GLN A 120 19.29 -2.56 -4.27
N ARG A 121 19.10 -2.84 -2.98
CA ARG A 121 20.05 -3.67 -2.21
C ARG A 121 20.08 -5.11 -2.71
N ARG A 122 18.91 -5.70 -3.02
CA ARG A 122 18.82 -7.04 -3.59
C ARG A 122 19.52 -7.13 -4.94
N ILE A 123 19.32 -6.15 -5.83
CA ILE A 123 19.98 -6.10 -7.15
C ILE A 123 21.50 -6.06 -6.98
N LYS A 124 21.99 -5.24 -6.04
CA LYS A 124 23.43 -5.13 -5.75
C LYS A 124 24.02 -6.42 -5.16
N PHE A 125 23.26 -7.14 -4.35
CA PHE A 125 23.70 -8.43 -3.82
C PHE A 125 23.80 -9.48 -4.93
N VAL A 126 22.75 -9.63 -5.75
CA VAL A 126 22.73 -10.58 -6.86
C VAL A 126 23.82 -10.28 -7.90
N SER A 127 24.11 -9.00 -8.17
CA SER A 127 25.20 -8.64 -9.08
C SER A 127 26.57 -9.05 -8.54
N ASN A 128 26.80 -8.86 -7.24
CA ASN A 128 28.07 -9.19 -6.61
C ASN A 128 28.29 -10.71 -6.53
N VAL A 129 27.25 -11.48 -6.19
CA VAL A 129 27.33 -12.95 -6.17
C VAL A 129 27.63 -13.51 -7.56
N LYS A 130 26.98 -13.00 -8.60
CA LYS A 130 27.29 -13.41 -9.99
C LYS A 130 28.75 -13.13 -10.37
N SER A 131 29.31 -12.03 -9.87
CA SER A 131 30.70 -11.66 -10.16
C SER A 131 31.69 -12.64 -9.52
N GLU A 132 31.41 -13.10 -8.30
CA GLU A 132 32.25 -14.09 -7.58
C GLU A 132 32.12 -15.51 -8.18
N GLU A 133 30.96 -15.86 -8.73
CA GLU A 133 30.78 -17.14 -9.46
C GLU A 133 31.48 -17.14 -10.82
N GLU A 134 31.55 -16.00 -11.51
CA GLU A 134 32.34 -15.84 -12.75
C GLU A 134 33.85 -15.93 -12.45
N GLU A 135 34.34 -15.27 -11.39
CA GLU A 135 35.75 -15.34 -10.99
C GLU A 135 36.18 -16.77 -10.58
N LYS A 136 35.32 -17.54 -9.92
CA LYS A 136 35.63 -18.94 -9.57
C LYS A 136 35.69 -19.85 -10.79
N ASN A 137 34.84 -19.64 -11.79
CA ASN A 137 34.83 -20.46 -13.01
C ASN A 137 36.03 -20.19 -13.93
N ASP A 138 36.65 -19.01 -13.84
CA ASP A 138 37.89 -18.70 -14.58
C ASP A 138 39.16 -19.27 -13.91
N ILE A 139 39.10 -19.67 -12.64
CA ILE A 139 40.24 -20.26 -11.91
C ILE A 139 40.32 -21.79 -12.10
N ASP A 140 39.20 -22.44 -12.39
CA ASP A 140 39.08 -23.90 -12.58
C ASP A 140 39.17 -24.36 -14.06
N ASN A 141 39.44 -23.45 -15.00
CA ASN A 141 39.61 -23.71 -16.44
C ASN A 141 41.05 -23.45 -16.92
#